data_AF-A0A9E3W3R7-F1
#
_entry.id   AF-A0A9E3W3R7-F1
#
_cell.length_a   1.000
_cell.length_b   1.000
_cell.length_c   1.000
_cell.angle_alpha   90.00
_cell.angle_beta   90.00
_cell.angle_gamma   90.00
#
_symmetry.space_group_name_H-M   'P 1'
#
loop_
_entity.id
_entity.type
_entity.pdbx_description
1 polymer ?
#
loop_
_entity_poly.entity_id
_entity_poly.type
_entity_poly.pdbx_seq_one_letter_code
_entity_poly.pdbx_strand_id
1 'polypeptide(L)'
;LRHGQAPAPAAKKAAKAAKKEAAAEPERLPVPKWLWITIGIGAAILAITYGFMTWQRLEIFKMLLTSFFPLAVLILAVLGSIVFGLATPTEAAAVGAFGGFLLAGAYRYVNFLQGKRGNVVAATVKDLGGIVKESAFLTAKTSAMVCWLFVGSSIFSAAFALLGGQEIIERWVLSLGLTTVQFMLLAQFIIFILGWPLEWTEIIVIFMPIFIPLLVKFNVDPLFFGLLVALNLQTAFLSPPVAMAAFYLKGVSPPHVTLNQIFAGMLPYMGIQILALALLYMWPEIGLWLPSVLYN
;
A
#
# COMPACT_ATOMS: atom_id res chain seq x y z
N LEU A 1 -70.07 -44.55 43.68
CA LEU A 1 -69.75 -43.76 44.89
C LEU A 1 -69.18 -42.42 44.46
N ARG A 2 -69.61 -41.37 45.16
CA ARG A 2 -69.41 -39.93 44.92
C ARG A 2 -67.94 -39.49 44.79
N HIS A 3 -67.76 -38.42 44.02
CA HIS A 3 -66.84 -37.28 44.15
C HIS A 3 -65.67 -37.34 45.15
N GLY A 4 -64.47 -37.02 44.63
CA GLY A 4 -63.84 -35.71 44.88
C GLY A 4 -62.65 -35.67 45.83
N GLN A 5 -61.47 -35.31 45.30
CA GLN A 5 -60.51 -34.45 45.99
C GLN A 5 -59.53 -33.85 44.97
N ALA A 6 -59.50 -32.52 44.88
CA ALA A 6 -58.46 -31.78 44.18
C ALA A 6 -57.31 -31.49 45.16
N PRO A 7 -56.05 -31.70 44.75
CA PRO A 7 -54.96 -30.80 45.12
C PRO A 7 -54.10 -30.47 43.88
N ALA A 8 -53.37 -29.38 43.72
CA ALA A 8 -53.10 -28.20 44.53
C ALA A 8 -52.52 -27.10 43.59
N PRO A 9 -52.52 -25.82 43.99
CA PRO A 9 -52.03 -24.68 43.19
C PRO A 9 -50.52 -24.71 42.86
N ALA A 10 -49.75 -25.56 43.57
CA ALA A 10 -48.29 -25.66 43.46
C ALA A 10 -47.83 -26.27 42.12
N ALA A 11 -48.51 -27.30 41.62
CA ALA A 11 -48.21 -27.91 40.33
C ALA A 11 -48.48 -26.95 39.16
N LYS A 12 -49.52 -26.11 39.29
CA LYS A 12 -49.81 -25.05 38.32
C LYS A 12 -48.80 -23.90 38.39
N LYS A 13 -48.26 -23.54 39.56
CA LYS A 13 -47.20 -22.52 39.68
C LYS A 13 -45.86 -23.00 39.13
N ALA A 14 -45.47 -24.25 39.41
CA ALA A 14 -44.24 -24.85 38.85
C ALA A 14 -44.32 -25.01 37.33
N ALA A 15 -45.46 -25.46 36.80
CA ALA A 15 -45.70 -25.53 35.36
C ALA A 15 -45.74 -24.14 34.70
N LYS A 16 -46.21 -23.09 35.40
CA LYS A 16 -46.25 -21.72 34.88
C LYS A 16 -44.89 -21.02 34.95
N ALA A 17 -44.00 -21.39 35.88
CA ALA A 17 -42.63 -20.91 35.96
C ALA A 17 -41.73 -21.57 34.89
N ALA A 18 -41.81 -22.90 34.72
CA ALA A 18 -41.07 -23.63 33.69
C ALA A 18 -41.48 -23.21 32.26
N LYS A 19 -42.76 -22.85 32.05
CA LYS A 19 -43.24 -22.33 30.77
C LYS A 19 -42.88 -20.85 30.52
N LYS A 20 -42.42 -20.13 31.56
CA LYS A 20 -41.95 -18.74 31.45
C LYS A 20 -40.45 -18.66 31.13
N GLU A 21 -39.66 -19.62 31.59
CA GLU A 21 -38.23 -19.75 31.24
C GLU A 21 -38.01 -20.36 29.85
N ALA A 22 -38.89 -21.25 29.39
CA ALA A 22 -38.81 -21.85 28.05
C ALA A 22 -39.35 -20.95 26.90
N ALA A 23 -39.87 -19.76 27.20
CA ALA A 23 -40.52 -18.86 26.25
C ALA A 23 -39.85 -17.49 26.12
N ALA A 24 -38.62 -17.34 26.62
CA ALA A 24 -37.78 -16.19 26.26
C ALA A 24 -37.16 -16.44 24.88
N GLU A 25 -37.97 -16.34 23.82
CA GLU A 25 -37.41 -16.13 22.48
C GLU A 25 -36.55 -14.87 22.53
N PRO A 26 -35.30 -14.91 22.01
CA PRO A 26 -34.45 -13.72 22.01
C PRO A 26 -35.19 -12.62 21.27
N GLU A 27 -35.44 -11.51 21.96
CA GLU A 27 -36.14 -10.34 21.42
C GLU A 27 -35.45 -9.94 20.11
N ARG A 28 -36.11 -10.18 18.98
CA ARG A 28 -35.59 -9.82 17.66
C ARG A 28 -35.58 -8.30 17.58
N LEU A 29 -34.45 -7.69 17.92
CA LEU A 29 -34.21 -6.27 17.72
C LEU A 29 -34.52 -5.92 16.25
N PRO A 30 -35.27 -4.84 15.99
CA PRO A 30 -35.62 -4.46 14.63
C PRO A 30 -34.34 -4.21 13.83
N VAL A 31 -34.27 -4.83 12.64
CA VAL A 31 -33.09 -4.72 11.77
C VAL A 31 -32.79 -3.23 11.54
N PRO A 32 -31.56 -2.76 11.84
CA PRO A 32 -31.25 -1.34 11.78
C PRO A 32 -31.51 -0.76 10.39
N LYS A 33 -32.17 0.41 10.31
CA LYS A 33 -32.49 1.07 9.04
C LYS A 33 -31.25 1.38 8.19
N TRP A 34 -30.10 1.61 8.82
CA TRP A 34 -28.84 1.82 8.12
C TRP A 34 -28.42 0.60 7.29
N LEU A 35 -28.72 -0.62 7.75
CA LEU A 35 -28.41 -1.86 7.02
C LEU A 35 -29.23 -1.96 5.72
N TRP A 36 -30.50 -1.57 5.76
CA TRP A 36 -31.34 -1.54 4.56
C TRP A 36 -30.93 -0.45 3.58
N ILE A 37 -30.47 0.69 4.10
CA ILE A 37 -29.95 1.78 3.28
C ILE A 37 -28.61 1.37 2.64
N THR A 38 -27.70 0.73 3.37
CA THR A 38 -26.42 0.26 2.82
C THR A 38 -26.61 -0.88 1.82
N ILE A 39 -27.54 -1.81 2.08
CA ILE A 39 -27.92 -2.86 1.12
C ILE A 39 -28.56 -2.24 -0.12
N GLY A 40 -29.45 -1.26 0.03
CA GLY A 40 -30.09 -0.55 -1.08
C GLY A 40 -29.09 0.24 -1.94
N ILE A 41 -28.17 0.97 -1.31
CA ILE A 41 -27.09 1.69 -1.99
C ILE A 41 -26.13 0.70 -2.67
N GLY A 42 -25.75 -0.39 -1.99
CA GLY A 42 -24.89 -1.44 -2.55
C GLY A 42 -25.53 -2.13 -3.75
N ALA A 43 -26.82 -2.45 -3.68
CA ALA A 43 -27.58 -3.03 -4.78
C ALA A 43 -27.76 -2.04 -5.94
N ALA A 44 -27.96 -0.75 -5.66
CA ALA A 44 -28.04 0.29 -6.69
C ALA A 44 -26.69 0.48 -7.39
N ILE A 45 -25.58 0.52 -6.63
CA ILE A 45 -24.22 0.59 -7.18
C ILE A 45 -23.95 -0.64 -8.06
N LEU A 46 -24.31 -1.84 -7.60
CA LEU A 46 -24.21 -3.09 -8.35
C LEU A 46 -25.05 -3.07 -9.64
N ALA A 47 -26.30 -2.63 -9.57
CA ALA A 47 -27.20 -2.55 -10.72
C ALA A 47 -26.72 -1.49 -11.74
N ILE A 48 -26.19 -0.36 -11.26
CA ILE A 48 -25.57 0.67 -12.09
C ILE A 48 -24.30 0.09 -12.75
N THR A 49 -23.40 -0.56 -11.99
CA THR A 49 -22.20 -1.18 -12.58
C THR A 49 -22.56 -2.26 -13.59
N TYR A 50 -23.57 -3.09 -13.32
CA TYR A 50 -24.05 -4.11 -14.25
C TYR A 50 -24.70 -3.51 -15.50
N GLY A 51 -25.44 -2.41 -15.36
CA GLY A 51 -26.06 -1.68 -16.47
C GLY A 51 -25.05 -0.95 -17.36
N PHE A 52 -23.90 -0.54 -16.82
CA PHE A 52 -22.80 0.08 -17.56
C PHE A 52 -21.74 -0.93 -18.05
N MET A 53 -21.77 -2.18 -17.60
CA MET A 53 -20.81 -3.24 -17.99
C MET A 53 -21.25 -4.00 -19.24
N THR A 54 -20.75 -3.57 -20.40
CA THR A 54 -20.74 -4.39 -21.61
C THR A 54 -19.83 -5.62 -21.45
N TRP A 55 -20.04 -6.68 -22.25
CA TRP A 55 -19.24 -7.92 -22.22
C TRP A 55 -17.72 -7.71 -22.23
N GLN A 56 -17.23 -6.69 -22.96
CA GLN A 56 -15.82 -6.32 -22.98
C GLN A 56 -15.31 -5.77 -21.64
N ARG A 57 -16.14 -5.01 -20.90
CA ARG A 57 -15.80 -4.49 -19.57
C ARG A 57 -15.78 -5.60 -18.52
N LEU A 58 -16.62 -6.62 -18.66
CA LEU A 58 -16.58 -7.81 -17.81
C LEU A 58 -15.31 -8.63 -18.03
N GLU A 59 -14.84 -8.75 -19.28
CA GLU A 59 -13.57 -9.41 -19.58
C GLU A 59 -12.37 -8.62 -19.03
N ILE A 60 -12.38 -7.29 -19.19
CA ILE A 60 -11.38 -6.40 -18.55
C ILE A 60 -11.43 -6.55 -17.03
N PHE A 61 -12.62 -6.58 -16.42
CA PHE A 61 -12.77 -6.75 -14.99
C PHE A 61 -12.27 -8.11 -14.51
N LYS A 62 -12.50 -9.18 -15.27
CA LYS A 62 -11.94 -10.51 -15.00
C LYS A 62 -10.41 -10.49 -15.11
N MET A 63 -9.84 -9.89 -16.16
CA MET A 63 -8.39 -9.73 -16.29
C MET A 63 -7.80 -8.93 -15.13
N LEU A 64 -8.50 -7.88 -14.71
CA LEU A 64 -8.12 -7.04 -13.58
C LEU A 64 -8.16 -7.84 -12.28
N LEU A 65 -9.23 -8.59 -11.99
CA LEU A 65 -9.31 -9.46 -10.82
C LEU A 65 -8.22 -10.54 -10.81
N THR A 66 -7.99 -11.19 -11.94
CA THR A 66 -7.03 -12.31 -12.05
C THR A 66 -5.57 -11.82 -11.96
N SER A 67 -5.31 -10.55 -12.25
CA SER A 67 -3.96 -9.96 -12.17
C SER A 67 -3.74 -9.20 -10.85
N PHE A 68 -4.76 -8.50 -10.37
CA PHE A 68 -4.70 -7.65 -9.18
C PHE A 68 -4.78 -8.47 -7.89
N PHE A 69 -5.72 -9.42 -7.79
CA PHE A 69 -5.98 -10.09 -6.52
C PHE A 69 -4.80 -10.94 -6.03
N PRO A 70 -4.12 -11.75 -6.88
CA PRO A 70 -2.96 -12.50 -6.44
C PRO A 70 -1.81 -11.61 -5.97
N LEU A 71 -1.58 -10.48 -6.66
CA LEU A 71 -0.59 -9.49 -6.26
C LEU A 71 -0.98 -8.78 -4.96
N ALA A 72 -2.26 -8.42 -4.80
CA ALA A 72 -2.78 -7.78 -3.60
C ALA A 72 -2.65 -8.70 -2.38
N VAL A 73 -2.96 -10.00 -2.53
CA VAL A 73 -2.76 -11.01 -1.47
C VAL A 73 -1.28 -11.09 -1.09
N LEU A 74 -0.37 -11.08 -2.06
CA LEU A 74 1.06 -11.08 -1.79
C LEU A 74 1.51 -9.81 -1.04
N ILE A 75 1.05 -8.64 -1.47
CA ILE A 75 1.33 -7.36 -0.78
C ILE A 75 0.80 -7.39 0.64
N LEU A 76 -0.45 -7.82 0.85
CA LEU A 76 -1.05 -7.90 2.18
C LEU A 76 -0.35 -8.93 3.07
N ALA A 77 0.12 -10.05 2.51
CA ALA A 77 0.90 -11.04 3.25
C ALA A 77 2.24 -10.46 3.71
N VAL A 78 2.98 -9.79 2.82
CA VAL A 78 4.28 -9.17 3.13
C VAL A 78 4.09 -8.02 4.13
N LEU A 79 3.22 -7.07 3.82
CA LEU A 79 2.99 -5.89 4.66
C LEU A 79 2.38 -6.28 6.00
N GLY A 80 1.44 -7.23 6.00
CA GLY A 80 0.87 -7.81 7.21
C GLY A 80 1.91 -8.50 8.08
N SER A 81 2.84 -9.26 7.49
CA SER A 81 3.90 -9.91 8.26
C SER A 81 4.83 -8.91 8.97
N ILE A 82 5.06 -7.74 8.37
CA ILE A 82 5.83 -6.66 8.97
C ILE A 82 5.01 -5.97 10.07
N VAL A 83 3.77 -5.58 9.76
CA VAL A 83 2.90 -4.81 10.67
C VAL A 83 2.54 -5.60 11.94
N PHE A 84 2.32 -6.91 11.81
CA PHE A 84 2.04 -7.79 12.95
C PHE A 84 3.31 -8.31 13.64
N GLY A 85 4.50 -7.89 13.21
CA GLY A 85 5.78 -8.31 13.80
C GLY A 85 6.09 -9.80 13.63
N LEU A 86 5.43 -10.47 12.67
CA LEU A 86 5.66 -11.89 12.38
C LEU A 86 7.00 -12.12 11.65
N ALA A 87 7.45 -11.11 10.91
CA ALA A 87 8.68 -11.15 10.13
C ALA A 87 9.36 -9.77 10.15
N THR A 88 10.68 -9.77 10.24
CA THR A 88 11.49 -8.57 9.98
C THR A 88 11.39 -8.15 8.50
N PRO A 89 11.71 -6.90 8.12
CA PRO A 89 11.63 -6.48 6.71
C PRO A 89 12.41 -7.37 5.74
N THR A 90 13.54 -7.93 6.17
CA THR A 90 14.34 -8.86 5.36
C THR A 90 13.65 -10.21 5.19
N GLU A 91 13.05 -10.75 6.25
CA GLU A 91 12.27 -12.00 6.20
C GLU A 91 10.97 -11.82 5.39
N ALA A 92 10.30 -10.69 5.55
CA ALA A 92 9.12 -10.32 4.77
C ALA A 92 9.45 -10.18 3.28
N ALA A 93 10.61 -9.62 2.93
CA ALA A 93 11.09 -9.59 1.55
C ALA A 93 11.31 -11.01 0.98
N ALA A 94 11.83 -11.95 1.79
CA ALA A 94 11.96 -13.35 1.38
C ALA A 94 10.60 -14.01 1.14
N VAL A 95 9.60 -13.75 2.00
CA VAL A 95 8.21 -14.19 1.80
C VAL A 95 7.64 -13.63 0.49
N GLY A 96 7.88 -12.34 0.21
CA GLY A 96 7.47 -11.69 -1.04
C GLY A 96 8.11 -12.33 -2.28
N ALA A 97 9.43 -12.56 -2.25
CA ALA A 97 10.17 -13.19 -3.33
C ALA A 97 9.71 -14.65 -3.56
N PHE A 98 9.49 -15.41 -2.49
CA PHE A 98 8.97 -16.77 -2.55
C PHE A 98 7.55 -16.80 -3.11
N GLY A 99 6.66 -15.91 -2.66
CA GLY A 99 5.31 -15.80 -3.19
C GLY A 99 5.29 -15.38 -4.67
N GLY A 100 6.17 -14.49 -5.09
CA GLY A 100 6.38 -14.14 -6.50
C GLY A 100 6.85 -15.33 -7.34
N PHE A 101 7.77 -16.13 -6.82
CA PHE A 101 8.22 -17.37 -7.46
C PHE A 101 7.08 -18.38 -7.63
N LEU A 102 6.24 -18.56 -6.60
CA LEU A 102 5.07 -19.45 -6.67
C LEU A 102 4.04 -18.94 -7.69
N LEU A 103 3.75 -17.64 -7.72
CA LEU A 103 2.84 -17.05 -8.70
C LEU A 103 3.37 -17.21 -10.12
N ALA A 104 4.65 -16.94 -10.37
CA ALA A 104 5.28 -17.14 -11.67
C ALA A 104 5.15 -18.60 -12.14
N GLY A 105 5.37 -19.56 -11.22
CA GLY A 105 5.17 -20.98 -11.47
C GLY A 105 3.71 -21.32 -11.82
N ALA A 106 2.75 -20.80 -11.05
CA ALA A 106 1.32 -21.04 -11.25
C ALA A 106 0.82 -20.48 -12.59
N TYR A 107 1.15 -19.23 -12.93
CA TYR A 107 0.74 -18.63 -14.20
C TYR A 107 1.34 -19.37 -15.41
N ARG A 108 2.62 -19.75 -15.34
CA ARG A 108 3.27 -20.52 -16.43
C ARG A 108 2.67 -21.91 -16.56
N TYR A 109 2.44 -22.60 -15.44
CA TYR A 109 1.81 -23.92 -15.43
C TYR A 109 0.43 -23.89 -16.10
N VAL A 110 -0.42 -22.91 -15.74
CA VAL A 110 -1.75 -22.72 -16.35
C VAL A 110 -1.64 -22.39 -17.85
N ASN A 111 -0.71 -21.52 -18.24
CA ASN A 111 -0.49 -21.19 -19.65
C ASN A 111 -0.06 -22.42 -20.47
N PHE A 112 0.81 -23.27 -19.92
CA PHE A 112 1.26 -24.49 -20.58
C PHE A 112 0.20 -25.59 -20.61
N LEU A 113 -0.65 -25.68 -19.59
CA LEU A 113 -1.84 -26.55 -19.59
C LEU A 113 -2.81 -26.18 -20.70
N GLN A 114 -3.09 -24.89 -20.89
CA GLN A 114 -4.00 -24.40 -21.93
C GLN A 114 -3.42 -24.56 -23.34
N GLY A 115 -2.09 -24.48 -23.49
CA GLY A 115 -1.38 -24.56 -24.77
C GLY A 115 -1.17 -25.97 -25.37
N LYS A 116 -1.74 -27.05 -24.78
CA LYS A 116 -1.54 -28.46 -25.22
C LYS A 116 -0.08 -28.81 -25.55
N ARG A 117 0.87 -28.42 -24.70
CA ARG A 117 2.31 -28.72 -24.89
C ARG A 117 2.79 -29.82 -23.94
N GLY A 118 3.09 -31.00 -24.49
CA GLY A 118 3.99 -32.03 -23.93
C GLY A 118 4.03 -32.19 -22.40
N ASN A 119 5.22 -32.46 -21.84
CA ASN A 119 5.42 -32.53 -20.40
C ASN A 119 5.41 -31.12 -19.78
N VAL A 120 4.22 -30.68 -19.39
CA VAL A 120 3.91 -29.35 -18.81
C VAL A 120 4.81 -29.02 -17.62
N VAL A 121 5.15 -30.02 -16.80
CA VAL A 121 6.00 -29.82 -15.61
C VAL A 121 7.43 -29.50 -16.02
N ALA A 122 8.01 -30.26 -16.96
CA ALA A 122 9.37 -30.02 -17.42
C ALA A 122 9.54 -28.66 -18.10
N ALA A 123 8.54 -28.23 -18.88
CA ALA A 123 8.53 -26.91 -19.52
C ALA A 123 8.46 -25.77 -18.47
N THR A 124 7.59 -25.92 -17.46
CA THR A 124 7.45 -24.94 -16.39
C THR A 124 8.74 -24.79 -15.58
N VAL A 125 9.36 -25.91 -15.18
CA VAL A 125 10.61 -25.89 -14.40
C VAL A 125 11.77 -25.27 -15.18
N LYS A 126 11.88 -25.57 -16.49
CA LYS A 126 12.91 -24.99 -17.35
C LYS A 126 12.78 -23.46 -17.44
N ASP A 127 11.57 -22.97 -17.68
CA ASP A 127 11.30 -21.52 -17.75
C ASP A 127 11.55 -20.84 -16.40
N LEU A 128 11.13 -21.47 -15.29
CA LEU A 128 11.36 -20.95 -13.95
C LEU A 128 12.84 -20.80 -13.62
N GLY A 129 13.67 -21.77 -14.03
CA GLY A 129 15.12 -21.68 -13.86
C GLY A 129 15.74 -20.47 -14.58
N GLY A 130 15.25 -20.16 -15.79
CA GLY A 130 15.65 -18.95 -16.52
C GLY A 130 15.24 -17.67 -15.80
N ILE A 131 13.97 -17.59 -15.36
CA ILE A 131 13.42 -16.43 -14.66
C ILE A 131 14.15 -16.18 -13.34
N VAL A 132 14.43 -17.21 -12.54
CA VAL A 132 15.16 -17.07 -11.28
C VAL A 132 16.57 -16.55 -11.52
N LYS A 133 17.28 -17.08 -12.52
CA LYS A 133 18.63 -16.61 -12.87
C LYS A 133 18.63 -15.14 -13.29
N GLU A 134 17.72 -14.76 -14.18
CA GLU A 134 17.60 -13.37 -14.66
C GLU A 134 17.19 -12.42 -13.53
N SER A 135 16.19 -12.81 -12.73
CA SER A 135 15.70 -12.02 -11.60
C SER A 135 16.80 -11.84 -10.55
N ALA A 136 17.52 -12.90 -10.18
CA ALA A 136 18.62 -12.82 -9.23
C ALA A 136 19.75 -11.89 -9.73
N PHE A 137 20.09 -11.97 -11.03
CA PHE A 137 21.09 -11.08 -11.62
C PHE A 137 20.64 -9.62 -11.62
N LEU A 138 19.38 -9.34 -11.98
CA LEU A 138 18.84 -7.98 -12.00
C LEU A 138 18.74 -7.40 -10.57
N THR A 139 18.32 -8.20 -9.60
CA THR A 139 18.32 -7.84 -8.18
C THR A 139 19.74 -7.57 -7.66
N ALA A 140 20.71 -8.41 -8.00
CA ALA A 140 22.10 -8.21 -7.60
C ALA A 140 22.69 -6.93 -8.22
N LYS A 141 22.39 -6.67 -9.50
CA LYS A 141 22.86 -5.46 -10.20
C LYS A 141 22.30 -4.17 -9.59
N THR A 142 20.99 -4.13 -9.31
CA THR A 142 20.34 -2.97 -8.66
C THR A 142 20.82 -2.80 -7.22
N SER A 143 20.92 -3.89 -6.46
CA SER A 143 21.46 -3.84 -5.09
C SER A 143 22.91 -3.36 -5.05
N ALA A 144 23.76 -3.79 -6.01
CA ALA A 144 25.15 -3.34 -6.09
C ALA A 144 25.26 -1.83 -6.36
N MET A 145 24.42 -1.28 -7.24
CA MET A 145 24.34 0.17 -7.48
C MET A 145 23.98 0.91 -6.19
N VAL A 146 22.95 0.45 -5.48
CA VAL A 146 22.50 1.04 -4.21
C VAL A 146 23.59 0.94 -3.13
N CYS A 147 24.21 -0.22 -2.95
CA CYS A 147 25.32 -0.40 -2.00
C CYS A 147 26.49 0.55 -2.29
N TRP A 148 26.81 0.77 -3.56
CA TRP A 148 27.89 1.69 -3.94
C TRP A 148 27.53 3.15 -3.64
N LEU A 149 26.27 3.53 -3.82
CA LEU A 149 25.76 4.85 -3.44
C LEU A 149 25.82 5.08 -1.92
N PHE A 150 25.54 4.05 -1.11
CA PHE A 150 25.70 4.14 0.35
C PHE A 150 27.15 4.43 0.74
N VAL A 151 28.12 3.79 0.09
CA VAL A 151 29.55 4.07 0.34
C VAL A 151 29.86 5.54 0.01
N GLY A 152 29.52 6.00 -1.19
CA GLY A 152 29.79 7.37 -1.61
C GLY A 152 29.11 8.42 -0.73
N SER A 153 27.84 8.21 -0.39
CA SER A 153 27.09 9.12 0.46
C SER A 153 27.57 9.11 1.91
N SER A 154 27.94 7.95 2.47
CA SER A 154 28.48 7.91 3.84
C SER A 154 29.76 8.73 3.95
N ILE A 155 30.64 8.67 2.94
CA ILE A 155 31.86 9.48 2.86
C ILE A 155 31.51 10.96 2.70
N PHE A 156 30.60 11.30 1.78
CA PHE A 156 30.15 12.68 1.57
C PHE A 156 29.52 13.27 2.84
N SER A 157 28.58 12.57 3.46
CA SER A 157 27.87 13.01 4.66
C SER A 157 28.84 13.19 5.84
N ALA A 158 29.76 12.24 6.04
CA ALA A 158 30.80 12.36 7.06
C ALA A 158 31.73 13.56 6.80
N ALA A 159 32.24 13.71 5.58
CA ALA A 159 33.12 14.83 5.22
C ALA A 159 32.38 16.18 5.32
N PHE A 160 31.14 16.26 4.84
CA PHE A 160 30.28 17.43 4.91
C PHE A 160 30.00 17.83 6.36
N ALA A 161 29.70 16.87 7.23
CA ALA A 161 29.51 17.11 8.66
C ALA A 161 30.81 17.60 9.34
N LEU A 162 31.96 16.95 9.05
CA LEU A 162 33.25 17.32 9.63
C LEU A 162 33.72 18.72 9.21
N LEU A 163 33.43 19.14 7.98
CA LEU A 163 33.77 20.47 7.47
C LEU A 163 32.79 21.56 7.95
N GLY A 164 31.78 21.21 8.74
CA GLY A 164 30.75 22.15 9.21
C GLY A 164 29.72 22.54 8.15
N GLY A 165 29.59 21.77 7.07
CA GLY A 165 28.62 22.03 6.00
C GLY A 165 27.17 22.06 6.51
N GLN A 166 26.86 21.24 7.52
CA GLN A 166 25.55 21.22 8.16
C GLN A 166 25.21 22.57 8.80
N GLU A 167 26.18 23.20 9.47
CA GLU A 167 25.99 24.51 10.12
C GLU A 167 25.77 25.62 9.07
N ILE A 168 26.44 25.54 7.92
CA ILE A 168 26.25 26.49 6.82
C ILE A 168 24.81 26.43 6.29
N ILE A 169 24.30 25.23 6.02
CA ILE A 169 22.92 25.04 5.55
C ILE A 169 21.93 25.48 6.63
N GLU A 170 22.16 25.12 7.89
CA GLU A 170 21.32 25.54 9.01
C GLU A 170 21.25 27.07 9.11
N ARG A 171 22.39 27.76 9.14
CA ARG A 171 22.44 29.23 9.20
C ARG A 171 21.73 29.87 8.00
N TRP A 172 21.90 29.32 6.80
CA TRP A 172 21.21 29.80 5.61
C TRP A 172 19.70 29.63 5.72
N VAL A 173 19.20 28.44 6.07
CA VAL A 173 17.76 28.19 6.23
C VAL A 173 17.16 29.07 7.34
N LEU A 174 17.85 29.22 8.47
CA LEU A 174 17.37 30.06 9.57
C LEU A 174 17.38 31.56 9.21
N SER A 175 18.31 32.01 8.36
CA SER A 175 18.36 33.40 7.90
C SER A 175 17.17 33.80 7.02
N LEU A 176 16.47 32.83 6.44
CA LEU A 176 15.25 33.06 5.67
C LEU A 176 14.03 33.40 6.56
N GLY A 177 14.13 33.21 7.89
CA GLY A 177 13.05 33.55 8.82
C GLY A 177 11.75 32.79 8.57
N LEU A 178 11.85 31.55 8.07
CA LEU A 178 10.69 30.76 7.66
C LEU A 178 9.84 30.34 8.86
N THR A 179 8.54 30.23 8.64
CA THR A 179 7.64 29.47 9.52
C THR A 179 7.83 27.96 9.31
N THR A 180 7.40 27.13 10.26
CA THR A 180 7.42 25.66 10.14
C THR A 180 6.77 25.17 8.85
N VAL A 181 5.61 25.72 8.48
CA VAL A 181 4.90 25.33 7.25
C VAL A 181 5.70 25.74 6.00
N GLN A 182 6.27 26.94 5.99
CA GLN A 182 7.10 27.39 4.85
C GLN A 182 8.37 26.54 4.70
N PHE A 183 9.02 26.18 5.81
CA PHE A 183 10.16 25.26 5.79
C PHE A 183 9.77 23.89 5.22
N MET A 184 8.65 23.32 5.69
CA MET A 184 8.14 22.04 5.20
C MET A 184 7.84 22.08 3.70
N LEU A 185 7.15 23.12 3.23
CA LEU A 185 6.86 23.31 1.80
C LEU A 185 8.13 23.49 0.98
N LEU A 186 9.11 24.25 1.48
CA LEU A 186 10.40 24.43 0.82
C LEU A 186 11.17 23.12 0.71
N ALA A 187 11.24 22.35 1.80
CA ALA A 187 11.88 21.04 1.82
C ALA A 187 11.21 20.08 0.82
N GLN A 188 9.86 20.02 0.82
CA GLN A 188 9.14 19.16 -0.12
C GLN A 188 9.32 19.62 -1.57
N PHE A 189 9.36 20.92 -1.82
CA PHE A 189 9.62 21.45 -3.15
C PHE A 189 11.02 21.07 -3.64
N ILE A 190 12.06 21.24 -2.81
CA ILE A 190 13.43 20.85 -3.15
C ILE A 190 13.50 19.35 -3.46
N ILE A 191 12.93 18.51 -2.58
CA ILE A 191 12.90 17.05 -2.74
C ILE A 191 12.14 16.64 -4.01
N PHE A 192 11.03 17.32 -4.32
CA PHE A 192 10.24 17.05 -5.52
C PHE A 192 11.05 17.32 -6.80
N ILE A 193 11.74 18.46 -6.87
CA ILE A 193 12.60 18.81 -8.01
C ILE A 193 13.78 17.86 -8.15
N LEU A 194 14.42 17.49 -7.03
CA LEU A 194 15.50 16.51 -7.02
C LEU A 194 15.03 15.12 -7.47
N GLY A 195 13.76 14.79 -7.25
CA GLY A 195 13.12 13.54 -7.68
C GLY A 195 13.00 13.36 -9.19
N TRP A 196 13.25 14.40 -10.01
CA TRP A 196 13.32 14.25 -11.46
C TRP A 196 14.62 13.57 -11.91
N PRO A 197 15.82 14.11 -11.63
CA PRO A 197 17.07 13.48 -12.08
C PRO A 197 17.56 12.34 -11.20
N LEU A 198 17.19 12.30 -9.90
CA LEU A 198 17.74 11.36 -8.92
C LEU A 198 16.73 10.29 -8.53
N GLU A 199 17.24 9.11 -8.18
CA GLU A 199 16.44 8.03 -7.60
C GLU A 199 16.03 8.37 -6.16
N TRP A 200 14.88 7.85 -5.69
CA TRP A 200 14.41 8.05 -4.32
C TRP A 200 15.44 7.57 -3.28
N THR A 201 16.15 6.48 -3.57
CA THR A 201 17.22 5.95 -2.72
C THR A 201 18.36 6.97 -2.53
N GLU A 202 18.79 7.62 -3.61
CA GLU A 202 19.86 8.63 -3.60
C GLU A 202 19.46 9.86 -2.80
N ILE A 203 18.21 10.28 -2.94
CA ILE A 203 17.66 11.44 -2.22
C ILE A 203 17.66 11.17 -0.71
N ILE A 204 17.17 10.00 -0.30
CA ILE A 204 17.14 9.63 1.11
C ILE A 204 18.55 9.58 1.67
N VAL A 205 19.48 8.97 0.94
CA VAL A 205 20.82 8.70 1.44
C VAL A 205 21.70 9.96 1.51
N ILE A 206 21.50 10.94 0.62
CA ILE A 206 22.32 12.17 0.57
C ILE A 206 21.65 13.34 1.29
N PHE A 207 20.35 13.56 1.06
CA PHE A 207 19.67 14.80 1.48
C PHE A 207 18.94 14.66 2.81
N MET A 208 18.42 13.48 3.18
CA MET A 208 17.74 13.33 4.48
C MET A 208 18.64 13.64 5.69
N PRO A 209 19.93 13.24 5.72
CA PRO A 209 20.83 13.63 6.80
C PRO A 209 20.98 15.15 6.97
N ILE A 210 20.75 15.93 5.89
CA ILE A 210 20.81 17.40 5.92
C ILE A 210 19.52 17.98 6.51
N PHE A 211 18.35 17.42 6.18
CA PHE A 211 17.06 17.92 6.65
C PHE A 211 16.71 17.49 8.08
N ILE A 212 17.06 16.27 8.49
CA ILE A 212 16.70 15.71 9.82
C ILE A 212 17.09 16.64 10.98
N PRO A 213 18.32 17.20 11.05
CA PRO A 213 18.71 18.12 12.11
C PRO A 213 17.90 19.42 12.14
N LEU A 214 17.44 19.89 10.97
CA LEU A 214 16.63 21.10 10.85
C LEU A 214 15.21 20.89 11.40
N LEU A 215 14.67 19.67 11.31
CA LEU A 215 13.32 19.35 11.80
C LEU A 215 13.15 19.72 13.27
N VAL A 216 14.18 19.50 14.10
CA VAL A 216 14.17 19.82 15.52
C VAL A 216 14.02 21.33 15.76
N LYS A 217 14.66 22.16 14.93
CA LYS A 217 14.57 23.64 15.03
C LYS A 217 13.19 24.17 14.66
N PHE A 218 12.52 23.50 13.73
CA PHE A 218 11.16 23.85 13.29
C PHE A 218 10.06 23.12 14.07
N ASN A 219 10.41 22.31 15.08
CA ASN A 219 9.50 21.48 15.89
C ASN A 219 8.65 20.53 15.03
N VAL A 220 9.27 19.87 14.05
CA VAL A 220 8.63 18.90 13.16
C VAL A 220 8.97 17.47 13.60
N ASP A 221 7.96 16.61 13.69
CA ASP A 221 8.16 15.18 13.91
C ASP A 221 8.86 14.54 12.69
N PRO A 222 10.03 13.89 12.87
CA PRO A 222 10.72 13.17 11.79
C PRO A 222 9.88 12.08 11.12
N LEU A 223 8.98 11.42 11.85
CA LEU A 223 8.09 10.41 11.27
C LEU A 223 7.12 11.06 10.29
N PHE A 224 6.51 12.17 10.70
CA PHE A 224 5.60 12.94 9.85
C PHE A 224 6.31 13.49 8.60
N PHE A 225 7.51 14.05 8.78
CA PHE A 225 8.33 14.50 7.65
C PHE A 225 8.66 13.33 6.71
N GLY A 226 9.05 12.18 7.25
CA GLY A 226 9.32 10.97 6.47
C GLY A 226 8.11 10.50 5.66
N LEU A 227 6.91 10.52 6.23
CA LEU A 227 5.66 10.20 5.53
C LEU A 227 5.41 11.16 4.35
N LEU A 228 5.60 12.46 4.57
CA LEU A 228 5.47 13.47 3.52
C LEU A 228 6.52 13.28 2.42
N VAL A 229 7.77 12.97 2.78
CA VAL A 229 8.83 12.69 1.81
C VAL A 229 8.51 11.43 1.00
N ALA A 230 8.03 10.37 1.64
CA ALA A 230 7.64 9.14 0.95
C ALA A 230 6.52 9.38 -0.07
N LEU A 231 5.46 10.10 0.29
CA LEU A 231 4.38 10.45 -0.63
C LEU A 231 4.84 11.40 -1.74
N ASN A 232 5.72 12.35 -1.43
CA ASN A 232 6.25 13.31 -2.38
C ASN A 232 7.16 12.64 -3.43
N LEU A 233 8.04 11.73 -3.00
CA LEU A 233 8.92 10.97 -3.91
C LEU A 233 8.11 10.06 -4.85
N GLN A 234 7.02 9.45 -4.38
CA GLN A 234 6.09 8.73 -5.25
C GLN A 234 5.47 9.64 -6.30
N THR A 235 5.07 10.87 -5.92
CA THR A 235 4.54 11.86 -6.86
C THR A 235 5.59 12.26 -7.90
N ALA A 236 6.82 12.55 -7.46
CA ALA A 236 7.92 12.94 -8.32
C ALA A 236 8.23 11.86 -9.36
N PHE A 237 8.24 10.59 -8.95
CA PHE A 237 8.51 9.43 -9.81
C PHE A 237 7.45 9.22 -10.92
N LEU A 238 6.22 9.68 -10.70
CA LEU A 238 5.13 9.65 -11.66
C LEU A 238 5.07 10.92 -12.54
N SER A 239 5.73 11.99 -12.14
CA SER A 239 5.62 13.31 -12.76
C SER A 239 6.49 13.47 -14.02
N PRO A 240 5.92 13.94 -15.15
CA PRO A 240 6.73 14.40 -16.28
C PRO A 240 7.65 15.56 -15.85
N PRO A 241 8.89 15.68 -16.37
CA PRO A 241 9.41 15.10 -17.62
C PRO A 241 10.16 13.76 -17.48
N VAL A 242 10.55 13.36 -16.27
CA VAL A 242 11.36 12.15 -16.00
C VAL A 242 10.54 11.12 -15.22
N ALA A 243 9.33 10.80 -15.71
CA ALA A 243 8.48 9.80 -15.08
C ALA A 243 8.99 8.38 -15.39
N MET A 244 9.98 7.91 -14.61
CA MET A 244 10.65 6.62 -14.80
C MET A 244 9.66 5.45 -14.89
N ALA A 245 8.59 5.46 -14.11
CA ALA A 245 7.53 4.45 -14.18
C ALA A 245 6.87 4.37 -15.56
N ALA A 246 6.64 5.51 -16.22
CA ALA A 246 6.04 5.55 -17.56
C ALA A 246 6.98 4.97 -18.61
N PHE A 247 8.30 5.20 -18.48
CA PHE A 247 9.31 4.63 -19.37
C PHE A 247 9.41 3.12 -19.21
N TYR A 248 9.31 2.60 -17.98
CA TYR A 248 9.22 1.15 -17.75
C TYR A 248 7.97 0.53 -18.37
N LEU A 249 6.81 1.19 -18.20
CA LEU A 249 5.57 0.73 -18.82
C LEU A 249 5.67 0.76 -20.35
N LYS A 250 6.29 1.79 -20.92
CA LYS A 250 6.51 1.89 -22.37
C LYS A 250 7.40 0.76 -22.92
N GLY A 251 8.34 0.26 -22.12
CA GLY A 251 9.20 -0.88 -22.48
C GLY A 251 8.45 -2.21 -22.67
N VAL A 252 7.31 -2.39 -21.98
CA VAL A 252 6.47 -3.60 -22.09
C VAL A 252 5.15 -3.35 -22.84
N SER A 253 4.83 -2.10 -23.14
CA SER A 253 3.59 -1.72 -23.82
C SER A 253 3.68 -1.95 -25.33
N PRO A 254 2.56 -2.31 -26.00
CA PRO A 254 2.52 -2.42 -27.45
C PRO A 254 3.02 -1.17 -28.19
N PRO A 255 3.58 -1.30 -29.41
CA PRO A 255 4.17 -0.18 -30.14
C PRO A 255 3.22 1.01 -30.37
N HIS A 256 1.92 0.73 -30.51
CA HIS A 256 0.88 1.74 -30.78
C HIS A 256 0.53 2.62 -29.57
N VAL A 257 0.90 2.25 -28.35
CA VAL A 257 0.64 3.06 -27.15
C VAL A 257 1.70 4.15 -27.03
N THR A 258 1.33 5.42 -27.14
CA THR A 258 2.32 6.52 -27.07
C THR A 258 2.66 6.87 -25.62
N LEU A 259 3.85 7.43 -25.39
CA LEU A 259 4.27 7.88 -24.06
C LEU A 259 3.31 8.95 -23.49
N ASN A 260 2.79 9.84 -24.36
CA ASN A 260 1.81 10.84 -23.97
C ASN A 260 0.49 10.22 -23.48
N GLN A 261 0.06 9.09 -24.04
CA GLN A 261 -1.12 8.35 -23.55
C GLN A 261 -0.86 7.76 -22.16
N ILE A 262 0.36 7.27 -21.92
CA ILE A 262 0.76 6.76 -20.60
C ILE A 262 0.76 7.90 -19.58
N PHE A 263 1.36 9.05 -19.91
CA PHE A 263 1.35 10.24 -19.05
C PHE A 263 -0.07 10.73 -18.76
N ALA A 264 -0.93 10.81 -19.78
CA ALA A 264 -2.33 11.19 -19.60
C ALA A 264 -3.07 10.21 -18.68
N GLY A 265 -2.74 8.92 -18.76
CA GLY A 265 -3.28 7.90 -17.85
C GLY A 265 -2.77 8.01 -16.41
N MET A 266 -1.57 8.55 -16.20
CA MET A 266 -0.96 8.72 -14.87
C MET A 266 -1.39 10.02 -14.16
N LEU A 267 -1.72 11.08 -14.92
CA LEU A 267 -2.13 12.37 -14.39
C LEU A 267 -3.26 12.31 -13.34
N PRO A 268 -4.34 11.53 -13.52
CA PRO A 268 -5.38 11.40 -12.49
C PRO A 268 -4.84 10.86 -11.16
N TYR A 269 -3.92 9.90 -11.21
CA TYR A 269 -3.30 9.31 -10.02
C TYR A 269 -2.37 10.31 -9.33
N MET A 270 -1.64 11.12 -10.10
CA MET A 270 -0.87 12.23 -9.52
C MET A 270 -1.77 13.26 -8.84
N GLY A 271 -2.94 13.57 -9.41
CA GLY A 271 -3.93 14.44 -8.79
C GLY A 271 -4.42 13.90 -7.44
N ILE A 272 -4.68 12.59 -7.36
CA ILE A 272 -5.03 11.91 -6.09
C ILE A 272 -3.86 11.97 -5.10
N GLN A 273 -2.63 11.80 -5.56
CA GLN A 273 -1.44 11.85 -4.70
C GLN A 273 -1.22 13.26 -4.12
N ILE A 274 -1.39 14.31 -4.92
CA ILE A 274 -1.32 15.71 -4.46
C ILE A 274 -2.44 15.99 -3.46
N LEU A 275 -3.66 15.49 -3.73
CA LEU A 275 -4.77 15.58 -2.78
C LEU A 275 -4.43 14.88 -1.47
N ALA A 276 -3.90 13.65 -1.52
CA ALA A 276 -3.48 12.92 -0.33
C ALA A 276 -2.40 13.68 0.47
N LEU A 277 -1.46 14.33 -0.23
CA LEU A 277 -0.42 15.15 0.39
C LEU A 277 -1.03 16.39 1.08
N ALA A 278 -1.99 17.06 0.43
CA ALA A 278 -2.73 18.18 1.03
C ALA A 278 -3.55 17.74 2.24
N LEU A 279 -4.24 16.60 2.15
CA LEU A 279 -4.99 16.02 3.27
C LEU A 279 -4.06 15.70 4.45
N LEU A 280 -2.88 15.13 4.18
CA LEU A 280 -1.91 14.80 5.23
C LEU A 280 -1.33 16.07 5.90
N TYR A 281 -1.16 17.17 5.16
CA TYR A 281 -0.79 18.47 5.73
C TYR A 281 -1.88 19.06 6.62
N MET A 282 -3.15 18.93 6.24
CA MET A 282 -4.28 19.47 7.00
C MET A 282 -4.64 18.59 8.21
N TRP A 283 -4.49 17.27 8.08
CA TRP A 283 -4.82 16.28 9.09
C TRP A 283 -3.66 15.27 9.25
N PRO A 284 -2.61 15.62 10.01
CA PRO A 284 -1.47 14.74 10.25
C PRO A 284 -1.83 13.39 10.87
N GLU A 285 -2.92 13.36 11.64
CA GLU A 285 -3.46 12.17 12.29
C GLU A 285 -3.77 11.05 11.29
N ILE A 286 -4.08 11.35 10.03
CA ILE A 286 -4.35 10.32 9.01
C ILE A 286 -3.12 9.40 8.83
N GLY A 287 -1.92 9.97 8.81
CA GLY A 287 -0.68 9.21 8.67
C GLY A 287 -0.14 8.65 9.99
N LEU A 288 -0.39 9.35 11.10
CA LEU A 288 0.17 9.01 12.41
C LEU A 288 -0.73 8.07 13.24
N TRP A 289 -2.01 7.93 12.89
CA TRP A 289 -2.97 7.11 13.62
C TRP A 289 -2.54 5.64 13.70
N LEU A 290 -2.24 5.01 12.57
CA LEU A 290 -1.91 3.58 12.55
C LEU A 290 -0.64 3.27 13.37
N PRO A 291 0.48 4.01 13.20
CA PRO A 291 1.63 3.86 14.09
C PRO A 291 1.27 4.05 15.57
N SER A 292 0.44 5.03 15.90
CA SER A 292 0.06 5.31 17.30
C SER A 292 -0.77 4.20 17.94
N VAL A 293 -1.51 3.41 17.17
CA VAL A 293 -2.31 2.29 17.69
C VAL A 293 -1.49 1.01 17.83
N LEU A 294 -0.47 0.84 16.99
CA LEU A 294 0.35 -0.38 16.96
C LEU A 294 1.56 -0.34 17.88
N TYR A 295 2.16 0.84 18.08
CA TYR A 295 3.46 0.99 18.74
C TYR A 295 3.44 1.82 20.03
N ASN A 296 2.31 2.45 20.38
CA ASN A 296 2.08 3.07 21.69
C ASN A 296 1.06 2.27 22.50
#